data_AF-A0A0W0ZC48-F1
#
_entry.id   AF-A0A0W0ZC48-F1
#
_cell.length_a   1.000
_cell.length_b   1.000
_cell.length_c   1.000
_cell.angle_alpha   90.00
_cell.angle_beta   90.00
_cell.angle_gamma   90.00
#
_symmetry.space_group_name_H-M   'P 1'
#
loop_
_entity.id
_entity.type
_entity.pdbx_description
1 polymer ?
#
loop_
_entity_poly.entity_id
_entity_poly.type
_entity_poly.pdbx_seq_one_letter_code
_entity_poly.pdbx_strand_id
1 'polypeptide(L)'
;MNTTYRNKIHICRVYTPPKVKERVWILIDRLWPRGIKKEAFAFDFWLKDITPSATLRQWFHENSDERWSEFVECYIEELNHKGDLIKHIL
;
A
#
# COMPACT_ATOMS: atom_id res chain seq x y z
N MET A 1 -28.27 17.28 1.92
CA MET A 1 -27.42 17.02 3.10
C MET A 1 -26.15 16.34 2.59
N ASN A 2 -25.05 17.06 2.42
CA ASN A 2 -23.80 16.51 1.89
C ASN A 2 -22.89 16.14 3.06
N THR A 3 -22.95 14.88 3.49
CA THR A 3 -21.98 14.33 4.43
C THR A 3 -20.69 14.07 3.66
N THR A 4 -19.76 15.03 3.69
CA THR A 4 -18.40 14.83 3.20
C THR A 4 -17.72 13.85 4.15
N TYR A 5 -17.76 12.56 3.84
CA TYR A 5 -16.91 11.57 4.50
C TYR A 5 -15.45 11.93 4.19
N ARG A 6 -14.80 12.70 5.07
CA ARG A 6 -13.33 12.70 5.13
C ARG A 6 -12.94 11.28 5.53
N ASN A 7 -12.65 10.44 4.53
CA ASN A 7 -12.19 9.07 4.73
C ASN A 7 -10.93 9.10 5.57
N LYS A 8 -11.07 8.86 6.89
CA LYS A 8 -9.95 8.83 7.83
C LYS A 8 -9.16 7.55 7.57
N ILE A 9 -8.05 7.68 6.85
CA ILE A 9 -7.13 6.58 6.54
C ILE A 9 -6.26 6.31 7.77
N HIS A 10 -6.21 5.05 8.18
CA HIS A 10 -5.33 4.58 9.25
C HIS A 10 -4.27 3.66 8.65
N ILE A 11 -3.00 3.95 8.92
CA ILE A 11 -1.88 3.17 8.42
C ILE A 11 -1.33 2.32 9.57
N CYS A 12 -1.17 1.02 9.33
CA CYS A 12 -0.51 0.10 10.25
C CYS A 12 0.43 -0.83 9.48
N ARG A 13 1.40 -1.44 10.18
CA ARG A 13 2.24 -2.49 9.62
C ARG A 13 1.56 -3.84 9.85
N VAL A 14 1.70 -4.75 8.90
CA VAL A 14 1.18 -6.13 8.99
C VAL A 14 1.74 -6.93 10.18
N TYR A 15 2.93 -6.56 10.66
CA TYR A 15 3.57 -7.15 11.85
C TYR A 15 3.02 -6.59 13.17
N THR A 16 2.36 -5.43 13.14
CA THR A 16 1.80 -4.75 14.31
C THR A 16 0.37 -4.25 14.01
N PRO A 17 -0.56 -5.14 13.62
CA PRO A 17 -1.93 -4.74 13.35
C PRO A 17 -2.65 -4.32 14.63
N PRO A 18 -3.68 -3.47 14.52
CA PRO A 18 -4.57 -3.22 15.64
C PRO A 18 -5.27 -4.53 16.06
N LYS A 19 -5.52 -4.68 17.36
CA LYS A 19 -6.12 -5.89 17.94
C LYS A 19 -7.54 -6.16 17.42
N VAL A 20 -8.24 -5.11 16.99
CA VAL A 20 -9.62 -5.17 16.51
C VAL A 20 -9.67 -4.61 15.09
N LYS A 21 -10.26 -5.39 14.19
CA LYS A 21 -10.59 -4.97 12.83
C LYS A 21 -11.96 -4.29 12.82
N GLU A 22 -11.97 -2.97 13.00
CA GLU A 22 -13.21 -2.18 13.03
C GLU A 22 -13.68 -1.72 11.64
N ARG A 23 -12.83 -1.84 10.62
CA ARG A 23 -13.04 -1.27 9.27
C ARG A 23 -12.46 -2.17 8.20
N VAL A 24 -12.65 -1.76 6.94
CA VAL A 24 -12.01 -2.38 5.78
C VAL A 24 -10.48 -2.30 5.91
N TRP A 25 -9.80 -3.43 5.74
CA TRP A 25 -8.35 -3.52 5.70
C TRP A 25 -7.91 -3.79 4.26
N ILE A 26 -7.05 -2.91 3.77
CA ILE A 26 -6.50 -2.95 2.43
C ILE A 26 -5.00 -3.23 2.55
N LEU A 27 -4.54 -4.35 1.99
CA LEU A 27 -3.11 -4.67 1.90
C LEU A 27 -2.52 -4.00 0.66
N ILE A 28 -1.55 -3.11 0.88
CA ILE A 28 -0.81 -2.38 -0.15
C ILE A 28 0.68 -2.74 -0.04
N ASP A 29 0.99 -4.02 -0.18
CA ASP A 29 2.37 -4.49 -0.36
C ASP A 29 2.42 -5.46 -1.54
N ARG A 30 3.45 -5.38 -2.37
CA ARG A 30 3.57 -6.23 -3.56
C ARG A 30 3.83 -7.67 -3.14
N LEU A 31 4.64 -7.83 -2.10
CA LEU A 31 5.09 -9.12 -1.61
C LEU A 31 4.34 -9.48 -0.34
N TRP A 32 4.05 -10.77 -0.19
CA TRP A 32 3.51 -11.24 1.06
C TRP A 32 4.58 -11.14 2.16
N PRO A 33 4.25 -10.61 3.36
CA PRO A 33 5.20 -10.51 4.47
C PRO A 33 5.74 -11.88 4.88
N ARG A 34 7.05 -11.94 5.10
CA ARG A 34 7.72 -13.16 5.52
C ARG A 34 7.31 -13.54 6.94
N GLY A 35 7.17 -14.84 7.19
CA GLY A 35 6.86 -15.38 8.52
C GLY A 35 5.40 -15.21 8.96
N ILE A 36 4.53 -14.63 8.13
CA ILE A 36 3.09 -14.53 8.39
C ILE A 36 2.35 -15.52 7.49
N LYS A 37 1.46 -16.33 8.06
CA LYS A 37 0.55 -17.17 7.28
C LYS A 37 -0.54 -16.32 6.66
N LYS A 38 -0.94 -16.60 5.42
CA LYS A 38 -1.96 -15.79 4.71
C LYS A 38 -3.30 -15.77 5.44
N GLU A 39 -3.62 -16.89 6.07
CA GLU A 39 -4.85 -17.11 6.82
C GLU A 39 -4.84 -16.39 8.17
N ALA A 40 -3.67 -16.02 8.69
CA ALA A 40 -3.52 -15.35 9.99
C ALA A 40 -3.76 -13.84 9.93
N PHE A 41 -3.90 -13.26 8.73
CA PHE A 41 -4.11 -11.83 8.55
C PHE A 41 -5.41 -11.57 7.80
N ALA A 42 -6.39 -10.99 8.49
CA ALA A 42 -7.69 -10.70 7.91
C ALA A 42 -7.64 -9.38 7.11
N PHE A 43 -7.46 -9.47 5.79
CA PHE A 43 -7.57 -8.33 4.87
C PHE A 43 -8.76 -8.55 3.93
N ASP A 44 -9.39 -7.46 3.50
CA ASP A 44 -10.53 -7.51 2.59
C ASP A 44 -10.07 -7.41 1.13
N PHE A 45 -9.04 -6.59 0.89
CA PHE A 45 -8.49 -6.35 -0.45
C PHE A 45 -6.97 -6.41 -0.46
N TRP A 46 -6.39 -6.94 -1.53
CA TRP A 46 -4.95 -6.91 -1.78
C TRP A 46 -4.67 -6.17 -3.09
N LEU A 47 -4.29 -4.91 -2.97
CA LEU A 47 -4.11 -4.02 -4.12
C LEU A 47 -2.65 -4.01 -4.56
N LYS A 48 -2.21 -5.14 -5.13
CA LYS A 48 -0.83 -5.28 -5.62
C LYS A 48 -0.51 -4.29 -6.74
N ASP A 49 -1.49 -3.97 -7.56
CA ASP A 49 -1.27 -3.22 -8.78
C ASP A 49 -0.96 -1.74 -8.51
N ILE A 50 -1.39 -1.19 -7.37
CA ILE A 50 -1.01 0.16 -6.95
C ILE A 50 0.34 0.21 -6.22
N THR A 51 1.02 -0.91 -6.00
CA THR A 51 2.34 -0.91 -5.31
C THR A 51 3.47 -0.54 -6.29
N PRO A 52 4.68 -0.19 -5.80
CA PRO A 52 5.82 0.07 -6.65
C PRO A 52 6.11 -1.13 -7.55
N SER A 53 6.51 -0.88 -8.80
CA SER A 53 6.91 -1.93 -9.73
C SER A 53 8.09 -2.75 -9.19
N ALA A 54 8.28 -3.96 -9.74
CA ALA A 54 9.41 -4.79 -9.37
C ALA A 54 10.75 -4.10 -9.67
N THR A 55 10.84 -3.43 -10.82
CA THR A 55 12.01 -2.65 -11.24
C THR A 55 12.31 -1.52 -10.28
N LEU A 56 11.30 -0.70 -9.93
CA LEU A 56 11.47 0.42 -9.00
C LEU A 56 11.87 -0.06 -7.59
N ARG A 57 11.28 -1.16 -7.12
CA ARG A 57 11.66 -1.81 -5.85
C ARG A 57 13.12 -2.27 -5.87
N GLN A 58 13.56 -2.95 -6.92
CA GLN A 58 14.93 -3.45 -7.04
C GLN A 58 15.93 -2.29 -7.06
N TRP A 59 15.67 -1.29 -7.90
CA TRP A 59 16.49 -0.07 -7.98
C TRP A 59 16.59 0.64 -6.62
N PHE A 60 15.49 0.79 -5.88
CA PHE A 60 15.55 1.41 -4.55
C PHE A 60 16.37 0.58 -3.55
N HIS A 61 16.26 -0.76 -3.59
CA HIS A 61 16.96 -1.64 -2.66
C HIS A 61 18.49 -1.65 -2.82
N GLU A 62 19.03 -1.26 -3.98
CA GLU A 62 20.48 -1.18 -4.19
C GLU A 62 21.16 -0.09 -3.36
N ASN A 63 20.46 1.02 -3.07
CA ASN A 63 20.99 2.13 -2.28
C ASN A 63 19.84 2.94 -1.64
N SER A 64 19.15 2.33 -0.68
CA SER A 64 17.92 2.90 -0.11
C SER A 64 18.13 4.17 0.70
N ASP A 65 19.32 4.34 1.28
CA ASP A 65 19.62 5.49 2.15
C ASP A 65 19.72 6.80 1.35
N GLU A 66 20.20 6.73 0.11
CA GLU A 66 20.38 7.90 -0.77
C GLU A 66 19.20 8.10 -1.73
N ARG A 67 18.42 7.04 -2.01
CA ARG A 67 17.39 7.05 -3.06
C ARG A 67 15.96 7.32 -2.59
N TRP A 68 15.74 7.60 -1.31
CA TRP A 68 14.37 7.73 -0.77
C TRP A 68 13.53 8.79 -1.47
N SER A 69 14.05 10.01 -1.63
CA SER A 69 13.29 11.11 -2.24
C SER A 69 12.90 10.81 -3.68
N GLU A 70 13.84 10.30 -4.49
CA GLU A 70 13.61 9.94 -5.88
C GLU A 70 12.68 8.72 -6.02
N PHE A 71 12.79 7.75 -5.11
CA PHE A 71 11.85 6.62 -5.04
C PHE A 71 10.40 7.09 -4.85
N VAL A 72 10.17 8.08 -3.99
CA VAL A 72 8.82 8.65 -3.77
C VAL A 72 8.31 9.30 -5.06
N GLU A 73 9.14 10.08 -5.75
CA GLU A 73 8.76 10.72 -7.02
C GLU A 73 8.42 9.69 -8.11
N CYS A 74 9.30 8.71 -8.34
CA CYS A 74 9.05 7.65 -9.32
C CYS A 74 7.80 6.84 -8.99
N TYR A 75 7.54 6.56 -7.71
CA TYR A 75 6.36 5.81 -7.31
C TYR A 75 5.07 6.62 -7.51
N ILE A 76 5.09 7.93 -7.26
CA ILE A 76 3.96 8.82 -7.57
C ILE A 76 3.70 8.82 -9.07
N GLU A 77 4.73 8.88 -9.91
CA GLU A 77 4.58 8.78 -11.36
C GLU A 77 3.95 7.44 -11.77
N GLU A 78 4.43 6.31 -11.23
CA GLU A 78 3.81 5.00 -11.47
C GLU A 78 2.32 4.95 -11.08
N LEU A 79 1.92 5.69 -10.03
CA LEU A 79 0.54 5.80 -9.59
C LEU A 79 -0.30 6.69 -10.52
N ASN A 80 0.27 7.79 -11.03
CA ASN A 80 -0.40 8.68 -11.98
C ASN A 80 -0.82 7.94 -13.25
N HIS A 81 -0.02 6.97 -13.68
CA HIS A 81 -0.34 6.08 -14.81
C HIS A 81 -1.40 5.01 -14.49
N LYS A 82 -1.87 4.91 -13.24
CA LYS A 82 -2.87 3.94 -12.76
C LYS A 82 -4.17 4.61 -12.31
N GLY A 83 -4.48 5.79 -12.84
CA GLY A 83 -5.60 6.63 -12.40
C GLY A 83 -6.96 5.91 -12.33
N ASP A 84 -7.27 5.00 -13.25
CA ASP A 84 -8.55 4.27 -13.26
C ASP A 84 -8.66 3.22 -12.14
N LEU A 85 -7.53 2.64 -11.74
CA LEU A 85 -7.45 1.71 -10.62
C LEU A 85 -7.62 2.45 -9.29
N ILE A 86 -7.01 3.64 -9.17
CA ILE A 86 -7.04 4.46 -7.95
C ILE A 86 -8.44 5.02 -7.66
N LYS A 87 -9.19 5.41 -8.68
CA LYS A 87 -10.57 5.93 -8.55
C LYS A 87 -11.56 4.93 -7.96
N HIS A 88 -11.29 3.62 -8.04
CA HIS A 88 -12.16 2.58 -7.47
C HIS A 88 -11.89 2.30 -5.98
N ILE A 89 -10.82 2.88 -5.42
CA ILE A 89 -10.35 2.60 -4.06
C ILE A 89 -10.70 3.76 -3.09
N LEU A 90 -10.89 4.97 -3.62
CA LEU A 90 -11.15 6.22 -2.88
C LEU A 90 -12.59 6.68 -3.02
#